data_AF-A0A938J5P2-F1
#
_entry.id   AF-A0A938J5P2-F1
#
_cell.length_a   1.000
_cell.length_b   1.000
_cell.length_c   1.000
_cell.angle_alpha   90.00
_cell.angle_beta   90.00
_cell.angle_gamma   90.00
#
_symmetry.space_group_name_H-M   'P 1'
#
loop_
_entity.id
_entity.type
_entity.pdbx_description
1 polymer ?
#
loop_
_entity_poly.entity_id
_entity_poly.type
_entity_poly.pdbx_seq_one_letter_code
_entity_poly.pdbx_strand_id
1 'polypeptide(L)'
;MKTTLQLPDDLYRDVKATAARSGRSVTSIVEESLRRFLAEAAPMEALRPLPVSHNRSGFTDEFLASGINFDNTSDVLAWLDGLEGRLP
;
A
#
# COMPACT_ATOMS: atom_id res chain seq x y z
N MET A 1 -5.27 -29.45 -13.87
CA MET A 1 -6.73 -29.74 -13.78
C MET A 1 -7.40 -29.31 -15.08
N LYS A 2 -8.49 -29.98 -15.50
CA LYS A 2 -9.28 -29.58 -16.68
C LYS A 2 -10.55 -28.89 -16.19
N THR A 3 -10.73 -27.64 -16.59
CA THR A 3 -11.89 -26.82 -16.23
C THR A 3 -12.52 -26.27 -17.51
N THR A 4 -13.83 -26.13 -17.51
CA THR A 4 -14.59 -25.48 -18.58
C THR A 4 -14.95 -24.07 -18.12
N LEU A 5 -14.60 -23.06 -18.92
CA LEU A 5 -14.89 -21.65 -18.67
C LEU A 5 -15.82 -21.15 -19.77
N GLN A 6 -16.78 -20.30 -19.42
CA GLN A 6 -17.56 -19.58 -20.43
C GLN A 6 -16.82 -18.29 -20.80
N LEU A 7 -16.55 -18.11 -22.09
CA LEU A 7 -15.95 -16.89 -22.63
C LEU A 7 -16.85 -16.35 -23.74
N PRO A 8 -16.97 -15.02 -23.89
CA PRO A 8 -17.58 -14.42 -25.08
C PRO A 8 -16.91 -14.93 -26.35
N ASP A 9 -17.71 -15.22 -27.39
CA ASP A 9 -17.23 -15.79 -28.65
C ASP A 9 -16.16 -14.93 -29.33
N ASP A 10 -16.34 -13.61 -29.33
CA ASP A 10 -15.39 -12.66 -29.92
C ASP A 10 -14.03 -12.71 -29.22
N LEU A 11 -14.04 -12.78 -27.88
CA LEU A 11 -12.82 -12.92 -27.10
C LEU A 11 -12.11 -14.25 -27.41
N TYR A 12 -12.85 -15.35 -27.54
CA TYR A 12 -12.27 -16.63 -27.89
C TYR A 12 -11.64 -16.61 -29.30
N ARG A 13 -12.27 -15.93 -30.26
CA ARG A 13 -11.71 -15.73 -31.61
C ARG A 13 -10.37 -15.01 -31.58
N ASP A 14 -10.27 -13.93 -30.82
CA ASP A 14 -9.03 -13.15 -30.70
C ASP A 14 -7.91 -13.93 -30.04
N VAL A 15 -8.22 -14.67 -28.98
CA VAL A 15 -7.26 -15.56 -28.30
C VAL A 15 -6.79 -16.65 -29.27
N LYS A 16 -7.70 -17.25 -30.05
CA LYS A 16 -7.35 -18.27 -31.04
C LYS A 16 -6.47 -17.72 -32.16
N ALA A 17 -6.76 -16.53 -32.67
CA ALA A 17 -5.94 -15.87 -33.69
C ALA A 17 -4.54 -15.55 -33.16
N THR A 18 -4.45 -15.13 -31.89
CA THR A 18 -3.17 -14.85 -31.22
C THR A 18 -2.37 -16.12 -30.96
N ALA A 19 -3.03 -17.21 -30.54
CA ALA A 19 -2.43 -18.54 -30.39
C ALA A 19 -1.81 -19.02 -31.72
N ALA A 20 -2.56 -18.92 -32.82
CA ALA A 20 -2.08 -19.32 -34.14
C ALA A 20 -0.87 -18.49 -34.60
N ARG A 21 -0.93 -17.16 -34.47
CA ARG A 21 0.18 -16.27 -34.86
C ARG A 21 1.45 -16.47 -34.02
N SER A 22 1.29 -16.83 -32.74
CA SER A 22 2.39 -17.01 -31.80
C SER A 22 2.94 -18.44 -31.75
N GLY A 23 2.33 -19.38 -32.49
CA GLY A 23 2.70 -20.80 -32.41
C GLY A 23 2.40 -21.43 -31.04
N ARG A 24 1.48 -20.85 -30.27
CA ARG A 24 1.12 -21.29 -28.92
C ARG A 24 -0.27 -21.95 -28.90
N SER A 25 -0.55 -22.71 -27.85
CA SER A 25 -1.90 -23.19 -27.58
C SER A 25 -2.74 -22.13 -26.85
N VAL A 26 -4.06 -22.17 -27.04
CA VAL A 26 -5.00 -21.32 -26.29
C VAL A 26 -4.85 -21.55 -24.77
N THR A 27 -4.67 -22.80 -24.35
CA THR A 27 -4.45 -23.14 -22.94
C THR A 27 -3.23 -22.43 -22.35
N SER A 28 -2.09 -22.41 -23.07
CA SER A 28 -0.87 -21.73 -22.61
C SER A 28 -1.07 -20.22 -22.47
N ILE A 29 -1.83 -19.60 -23.38
CA ILE A 29 -2.13 -18.16 -23.29
C ILE A 29 -3.01 -17.88 -22.08
N VAL A 30 -4.06 -18.68 -21.86
CA VAL A 30 -4.97 -18.52 -20.72
C VAL A 30 -4.24 -18.75 -19.40
N GLU A 31 -3.41 -19.77 -19.30
CA GLU A 31 -2.61 -20.04 -18.10
C GLU A 31 -1.67 -18.88 -17.76
N GLU A 32 -0.92 -18.41 -18.76
CA GLU A 32 0.01 -17.28 -18.57
C GLU A 32 -0.71 -16.01 -18.14
N SER A 33 -1.86 -15.73 -18.78
CA SER A 33 -2.68 -14.55 -18.45
C SER A 33 -3.21 -14.62 -17.01
N LEU A 34 -3.66 -15.80 -16.56
CA LEU A 34 -4.11 -16.01 -15.18
C LEU A 34 -2.96 -15.88 -14.18
N ARG A 35 -1.79 -16.46 -14.48
CA ARG A 35 -0.61 -16.36 -13.62
C ARG A 35 -0.19 -14.90 -13.45
N ARG A 36 -0.14 -14.15 -14.55
CA ARG A 36 0.19 -12.72 -14.53
C ARG A 36 -0.84 -11.91 -13.75
N PHE A 37 -2.13 -12.14 -13.99
CA PHE A 37 -3.20 -11.48 -13.25
C PHE A 37 -3.08 -11.70 -11.73
N LEU A 38 -2.81 -12.94 -11.31
CA LEU A 38 -2.65 -13.26 -9.89
C LEU A 38 -1.35 -12.69 -9.29
N ALA A 39 -0.28 -12.60 -10.07
CA ALA A 39 0.97 -11.98 -9.63
C ALA A 39 0.81 -10.46 -9.45
N GLU A 40 0.06 -9.80 -10.34
CA GLU A 40 -0.27 -8.38 -10.24
C GLU A 40 -1.26 -8.11 -9.09
N ALA A 41 -2.19 -9.05 -8.84
CA ALA A 41 -3.15 -8.97 -7.74
C ALA A 41 -2.57 -9.40 -6.38
N ALA A 42 -1.32 -9.89 -6.34
CA ALA A 42 -0.67 -10.23 -5.08
C ALA A 42 -0.65 -9.00 -4.17
N PRO A 43 -0.97 -9.16 -2.87
CA PRO A 43 -1.08 -8.03 -1.96
C PRO A 43 0.20 -7.23 -2.00
N MET A 44 0.06 -5.93 -2.31
CA MET A 44 1.12 -4.95 -2.19
C MET A 44 1.75 -5.14 -0.82
N GLU A 45 3.06 -5.39 -0.79
CA GLU A 45 3.79 -5.73 0.44
C GLU A 45 3.36 -4.78 1.55
N ALA A 46 2.87 -5.33 2.66
CA ALA A 46 2.35 -4.53 3.76
C ALA A 46 3.43 -3.50 4.12
N LEU A 47 3.13 -2.22 3.91
CA LEU A 47 4.08 -1.15 4.16
C LEU A 47 4.63 -1.37 5.56
N ARG A 48 5.97 -1.40 5.68
CA ARG A 48 6.60 -1.47 6.99
C ARG A 48 5.98 -0.37 7.85
N PRO A 49 5.58 -0.66 9.10
CA PRO A 49 5.02 0.36 9.98
C PRO A 49 5.96 1.56 9.98
N LEU A 50 5.41 2.75 9.80
CA LEU A 50 6.20 3.96 9.89
C LEU A 50 6.91 3.98 11.26
N PRO A 51 8.18 4.41 11.33
CA PRO A 51 8.87 4.49 12.61
C PRO A 51 8.09 5.43 13.53
N VAL A 52 7.56 4.90 14.63
CA VAL A 52 6.94 5.69 15.69
C VAL A 52 8.01 6.03 16.73
N SER A 53 8.14 7.31 17.06
CA SER A 53 9.06 7.74 18.12
C SER A 53 8.54 7.23 19.47
N HIS A 54 9.34 6.44 20.18
CA HIS A 54 9.03 5.98 21.54
C HIS A 54 9.53 6.97 22.60
N ASN A 55 9.85 8.20 22.21
CA ASN A 55 10.19 9.24 23.17
C ASN A 55 8.97 9.46 24.06
N ARG A 56 9.14 9.30 25.38
CA ARG A 56 8.15 9.71 26.39
C ARG A 56 7.83 11.21 26.36
N SER A 57 8.52 11.99 25.54
CA SER A 57 8.30 13.42 25.28
C SER A 57 7.60 13.73 23.96
N GLY A 58 7.14 12.72 23.21
CA GLY A 58 6.15 12.96 22.15
C GLY A 58 4.85 13.52 22.75
N PHE A 59 3.97 14.09 21.94
CA PHE A 59 2.69 14.68 22.37
C PHE A 59 1.94 13.78 23.37
N THR A 60 2.18 13.99 24.67
CA THR A 60 1.62 13.20 25.77
C THR A 60 0.18 13.63 26.04
N ASP A 61 -0.59 12.84 26.76
CA ASP A 61 -1.90 13.28 27.26
C ASP A 61 -1.78 14.57 28.10
N GLU A 62 -0.64 14.76 28.77
CA GLU A 62 -0.28 15.95 29.52
C GLU A 62 -0.03 17.17 28.62
N PHE A 63 0.60 16.97 27.46
CA PHE A 63 0.71 17.97 26.41
C PHE A 63 -0.67 18.33 25.83
N LEU A 64 -1.53 17.34 25.54
CA LEU A 64 -2.87 17.60 25.02
C LEU A 64 -3.77 18.32 26.05
N ALA A 65 -3.55 18.07 27.34
CA ALA A 65 -4.24 18.74 28.43
C ALA A 65 -3.75 20.17 28.71
N SER A 66 -2.57 20.56 28.21
CA SER A 66 -1.99 21.89 28.43
C SER A 66 -2.73 23.03 27.72
N GLY A 67 -3.56 22.71 26.71
CA GLY A 67 -4.30 23.70 25.93
C GLY A 67 -3.44 24.52 24.96
N ILE A 68 -2.22 24.06 24.64
CA ILE A 68 -1.33 24.71 23.69
C ILE A 68 -1.96 24.74 22.29
N ASN A 69 -1.95 25.91 21.65
CA ASN A 69 -2.37 26.06 20.27
C ASN A 69 -1.26 25.58 19.31
N PHE A 70 -1.53 24.49 18.60
CA PHE A 70 -0.60 23.86 17.65
C PHE A 70 -0.27 24.71 16.44
N ASP A 71 -1.16 25.61 16.06
CA ASP A 71 -0.94 26.53 14.95
C ASP A 71 0.00 27.69 15.34
N ASN A 72 0.35 27.79 16.64
CA ASN A 72 1.32 28.74 17.16
C ASN A 72 2.62 28.03 17.58
N THR A 73 3.61 28.06 16.68
CA THR A 73 4.92 27.45 16.90
C THR A 73 5.63 27.95 18.16
N SER A 74 5.42 29.21 18.56
CA SER A 74 6.07 29.77 19.76
C SER A 74 5.57 29.14 21.06
N ASP A 75 4.28 28.82 21.14
CA ASP A 75 3.69 28.20 22.34
C ASP A 75 4.18 26.75 22.49
N VAL A 76 4.34 26.04 21.37
CA VAL A 76 4.88 24.67 21.33
C VAL A 76 6.36 24.65 21.75
N LEU A 77 7.16 25.59 21.26
CA LEU A 77 8.58 25.68 21.60
C LEU A 77 8.81 26.02 23.07
N ALA A 78 8.04 26.95 23.63
CA ALA A 78 8.16 27.33 25.05
C ALA A 78 7.87 26.15 25.99
N TRP A 79 6.91 25.28 25.63
CA TRP A 79 6.62 24.07 26.37
C TRP A 79 7.73 23.01 26.24
N LEU A 80 8.26 22.81 25.03
CA LEU A 80 9.38 21.89 24.79
C LEU A 80 10.64 22.31 25.56
N ASP A 81 10.96 23.60 25.59
CA ASP A 81 12.10 24.14 26.36
C ASP A 81 11.92 23.93 27.87
N GLY A 82 10.68 24.03 28.37
CA GLY A 82 10.34 23.72 29.77
C GLY A 82 10.53 22.25 30.13
N LEU A 83 10.34 21.33 29.18
CA LEU A 83 10.59 19.89 29.37
C LEU A 83 12.07 19.49 29.21
N GLU A 84 12.81 20.15 28.33
CA GLU A 84 14.24 19.87 28.12
C GLU A 84 15.14 20.49 29.21
N GLY A 85 14.58 21.26 30.15
CA GLY A 85 15.35 21.88 31.23
C GLY A 85 16.35 22.93 30.75
N ARG A 86 16.11 23.54 29.58
CA ARG A 86 16.93 24.61 29.03
C ARG A 86 16.26 25.95 29.32
N LEU A 87 16.29 26.36 30.58
CA LEU A 87 16.12 27.78 30.93
C LEU A 87 17.47 28.49 30.70
N PRO A 88 17.49 29.79 30.35
CA PRO A 88 18.66 30.61 30.60
C PRO A 88 18.98 30.67 32.11
#